data_AF-A0A261V9B8-F1
#
_entry.id   AF-A0A261V9B8-F1
#
_cell.length_a   1.000
_cell.length_b   1.000
_cell.length_c   1.000
_cell.angle_alpha   90.00
_cell.angle_beta   90.00
_cell.angle_gamma   90.00
#
_symmetry.space_group_name_H-M   'P 1'
#
loop_
_entity.id
_entity.type
_entity.pdbx_description
1 polymer ?
#
loop_
_entity_poly.entity_id
_entity_poly.type
_entity_poly.pdbx_seq_one_letter_code
_entity_poly.pdbx_strand_id
1 'polypeptide(L)'
;MLVVAGVIAVLWFGVVQLSPSRMAVLEASQASRRWAFAVARSQMLPSVDRGVSLTALAAPQQRDNAVSAAGHALAAQWLELPPDWAAVQARPGPGMPARHTILSSGAGHASSPAETQQRVQRSALGWADSAAMSLRQARGLDEALAGLDAPWGRRRVSTDWLSPWADVAMAAANRGGGR
;
A
#
# COMPACT_ATOMS: atom_id res chain seq x y z
N MET A 1 -46.84 -26.24 -27.44
CA MET A 1 -46.58 -26.69 -26.05
C MET A 1 -45.26 -27.46 -25.93
N LEU A 2 -45.05 -28.56 -26.65
CA LEU A 2 -43.80 -29.35 -26.57
C LEU A 2 -42.52 -28.58 -26.95
N VAL A 3 -42.57 -27.75 -28.00
CA VAL A 3 -41.39 -26.94 -28.43
C VAL A 3 -40.99 -25.93 -27.36
N VAL A 4 -41.96 -25.27 -26.73
CA VAL A 4 -41.71 -24.29 -25.65
C VAL A 4 -41.13 -24.98 -24.42
N ALA A 5 -41.65 -26.14 -24.04
CA ALA A 5 -41.11 -26.94 -22.94
C ALA A 5 -39.67 -27.41 -23.21
N GLY A 6 -39.36 -27.81 -24.44
CA GLY A 6 -38.00 -28.19 -24.86
C GLY A 6 -37.01 -27.04 -24.76
N VAL A 7 -37.38 -25.84 -25.23
CA VAL A 7 -36.54 -24.64 -25.12
C VAL A 7 -36.30 -24.25 -23.65
N ILE A 8 -37.34 -24.29 -22.81
CA ILE A 8 -37.21 -24.00 -21.37
C ILE A 8 -36.29 -25.02 -20.69
N ALA A 9 -36.39 -26.31 -21.02
CA ALA A 9 -35.52 -27.35 -20.46
C ALA A 9 -34.04 -27.15 -20.83
N VAL A 10 -33.76 -26.75 -22.08
CA VAL A 10 -32.40 -26.42 -22.54
C VAL A 10 -31.85 -25.18 -21.83
N LEU A 11 -32.66 -24.14 -21.67
CA LEU A 11 -32.27 -22.94 -20.92
C LEU A 11 -32.01 -23.26 -19.45
N TRP A 12 -32.85 -24.08 -18.82
CA TRP A 12 -32.69 -24.52 -17.44
C TRP A 12 -31.40 -25.34 -17.26
N PHE A 13 -31.12 -26.26 -18.19
CA PHE A 13 -29.87 -27.01 -18.21
C PHE A 13 -28.65 -26.10 -18.33
N GLY A 14 -28.72 -25.07 -19.16
CA GLY A 14 -27.69 -24.04 -19.26
C GLY A 14 -27.46 -23.29 -17.95
N VAL A 15 -28.54 -22.90 -17.24
CA VAL A 15 -28.46 -22.19 -15.94
C VAL A 15 -27.88 -23.08 -14.84
N VAL A 16 -28.26 -24.37 -14.81
CA VAL A 16 -27.75 -25.35 -13.85
C VAL A 16 -26.27 -25.62 -14.08
N GLN A 17 -25.80 -25.67 -15.32
CA GLN A 17 -24.36 -25.76 -15.65
C GLN A 17 -23.58 -24.48 -15.30
N LEU A 18 -24.20 -23.30 -15.40
CA LEU A 18 -23.52 -22.04 -15.15
C LEU A 18 -23.33 -21.72 -13.66
N SER A 19 -24.17 -22.28 -12.78
CA SER A 19 -24.13 -21.96 -11.35
C SER A 19 -22.88 -22.51 -10.63
N PRO A 20 -22.45 -23.77 -10.86
CA PRO A 20 -21.23 -24.33 -10.29
C PRO A 20 -19.97 -23.60 -10.75
N SER A 21 -19.90 -23.22 -12.02
CA SER A 21 -18.74 -22.49 -12.56
C SER A 21 -18.61 -21.09 -11.94
N ARG A 22 -19.72 -20.38 -11.73
CA ARG A 22 -19.72 -19.10 -11.00
C ARG A 22 -19.23 -19.26 -9.57
N MET A 23 -19.71 -20.28 -8.87
CA MET A 23 -19.29 -20.55 -7.49
C MET A 23 -17.80 -20.87 -7.40
N ALA A 24 -17.30 -21.75 -8.28
CA ALA A 24 -15.89 -22.11 -8.33
C ALA A 24 -14.97 -20.91 -8.61
N VAL A 25 -15.41 -19.97 -9.45
CA VAL A 25 -14.68 -18.72 -9.73
C VAL A 25 -14.69 -17.77 -8.53
N LEU A 26 -15.80 -17.71 -7.77
CA LEU A 26 -15.89 -16.91 -6.55
C LEU A 26 -14.98 -17.50 -5.45
N GLU A 27 -15.00 -18.82 -5.27
CA GLU A 27 -14.11 -19.53 -4.36
C GLU A 27 -12.65 -19.29 -4.70
N ALA A 28 -12.28 -19.38 -5.99
CA ALA A 28 -10.93 -19.05 -6.45
C ALA A 28 -10.56 -17.59 -6.14
N SER A 29 -11.48 -16.63 -6.30
CA SER A 29 -11.22 -15.23 -5.95
C SER A 29 -11.07 -15.00 -4.44
N GLN A 30 -11.79 -15.73 -3.60
CA GLN A 30 -11.63 -15.64 -2.15
C GLN A 30 -10.34 -16.30 -1.70
N ALA A 31 -10.00 -17.46 -2.28
CA ALA A 31 -8.77 -18.19 -2.01
C ALA A 31 -7.53 -17.37 -2.40
N SER A 32 -7.51 -16.75 -3.59
CA SER A 32 -6.38 -15.92 -4.04
C SER A 32 -6.11 -14.77 -3.08
N ARG A 33 -7.17 -14.06 -2.64
CA ARG A 33 -7.05 -12.94 -1.69
C ARG A 33 -6.57 -13.41 -0.33
N ARG A 34 -7.23 -14.42 0.23
CA ARG A 34 -6.88 -14.98 1.55
C ARG A 34 -5.42 -15.40 1.59
N TRP A 35 -4.97 -16.13 0.57
CA TRP A 35 -3.60 -16.63 0.53
C TRP A 35 -2.59 -15.57 0.15
N ALA A 36 -2.93 -14.56 -0.64
CA ALA A 36 -2.07 -13.41 -0.83
C ALA A 36 -1.79 -12.70 0.51
N PHE A 37 -2.81 -12.50 1.36
CA PHE A 37 -2.63 -11.95 2.71
C PHE A 37 -1.90 -12.89 3.69
N ALA A 38 -2.01 -14.20 3.49
CA ALA A 38 -1.27 -15.20 4.26
C ALA A 38 0.23 -15.17 3.90
N VAL A 39 0.54 -15.23 2.61
CA VAL A 39 1.91 -15.13 2.07
C VAL A 39 2.55 -13.79 2.43
N ALA A 40 1.79 -12.69 2.39
CA ALA A 40 2.25 -11.38 2.85
C ALA A 40 2.61 -11.33 4.34
N ARG A 41 2.10 -12.29 5.15
CA ARG A 41 2.44 -12.48 6.57
C ARG A 41 3.45 -13.62 6.76
N SER A 42 4.21 -13.95 5.71
CA SER A 42 5.21 -15.01 5.68
C SER A 42 4.66 -16.42 5.97
N GLN A 43 3.37 -16.67 5.68
CA GLN A 43 2.79 -18.01 5.76
C GLN A 43 3.10 -18.82 4.49
N MET A 44 3.37 -20.11 4.66
CA MET A 44 3.65 -21.01 3.54
C MET A 44 2.40 -21.27 2.71
N LEU A 45 2.50 -21.09 1.38
CA LEU A 45 1.40 -21.33 0.45
C LEU A 45 1.23 -22.85 0.21
N PRO A 46 0.06 -23.45 0.48
CA PRO A 46 -0.23 -24.81 0.07
C PRO A 46 -0.46 -24.88 -1.44
N SER A 47 -0.23 -26.04 -2.05
CA SER A 47 -0.47 -26.27 -3.48
C SER A 47 -1.97 -26.35 -3.84
N VAL A 48 -2.82 -26.75 -2.89
CA VAL A 48 -4.28 -26.87 -3.05
C VAL A 48 -5.00 -26.41 -1.79
N ASP A 49 -6.11 -25.71 -1.95
CA ASP A 49 -6.99 -25.27 -0.86
C ASP A 49 -8.46 -25.35 -1.31
N ARG A 50 -9.27 -26.15 -0.61
CA ARG A 50 -10.69 -26.39 -0.92
C ARG A 50 -10.96 -26.71 -2.40
N GLY A 51 -10.12 -27.57 -3.00
CA GLY A 51 -10.24 -27.96 -4.41
C GLY A 51 -9.71 -26.93 -5.42
N VAL A 52 -9.24 -25.77 -4.96
CA VAL A 52 -8.60 -24.74 -5.80
C VAL A 52 -7.09 -24.94 -5.78
N SER A 53 -6.48 -25.03 -6.96
CA SER A 53 -5.02 -25.07 -7.10
C SER A 53 -4.43 -23.69 -6.89
N LEU A 54 -3.40 -23.59 -6.06
CA LEU A 54 -2.75 -22.33 -5.72
C LEU A 54 -1.31 -22.32 -6.25
N THR A 55 -0.85 -21.16 -6.71
CA THR A 55 0.52 -20.97 -7.19
C THR A 55 1.02 -19.60 -6.78
N ALA A 56 2.18 -19.57 -6.13
CA ALA A 56 2.87 -18.33 -5.85
C ALA A 56 3.48 -17.81 -7.16
N LEU A 57 3.25 -16.54 -7.47
CA LEU A 57 3.84 -15.88 -8.61
C LEU A 57 4.99 -15.02 -8.15
N ALA A 58 6.05 -14.94 -8.97
CA ALA A 58 6.97 -13.83 -8.87
C ALA A 58 6.19 -12.56 -9.25
N ALA A 59 6.20 -11.55 -8.39
CA ALA A 59 5.49 -10.33 -8.71
C ALA A 59 6.06 -9.72 -10.00
N PRO A 60 5.19 -9.32 -10.95
CA PRO A 60 5.66 -8.68 -12.16
C PRO A 60 6.30 -7.35 -11.77
N GLN A 61 7.63 -7.26 -11.86
CA GLN A 61 8.38 -6.01 -11.79
C GLN A 61 8.22 -5.21 -13.08
N GLN A 62 6.98 -5.05 -13.54
CA GLN A 62 6.70 -4.25 -14.71
C GLN A 62 6.88 -2.79 -14.30
N ARG A 63 8.02 -2.21 -14.71
CA ARG A 63 8.32 -0.80 -14.49
C ARG A 63 7.33 0.05 -15.27
N ASP A 64 6.69 1.00 -14.60
CA ASP A 64 5.86 1.99 -15.27
C ASP A 64 6.76 3.03 -15.94
N ASN A 65 6.91 2.95 -17.26
CA ASN A 65 7.84 3.81 -17.99
C ASN A 65 7.34 5.27 -18.07
N ALA A 66 6.10 5.55 -17.63
CA ALA A 66 5.53 6.89 -17.63
C ALA A 66 6.03 7.77 -16.47
N VAL A 67 6.62 7.17 -15.43
CA VAL A 67 7.13 7.88 -14.26
C VAL A 67 8.66 7.96 -14.35
N SER A 68 9.21 9.14 -14.05
CA SER A 68 10.67 9.34 -14.05
C SER A 68 11.35 8.45 -13.01
N ALA A 69 12.64 8.12 -13.21
CA ALA A 69 13.41 7.33 -12.25
C ALA A 69 13.43 7.96 -10.85
N ALA A 70 13.44 9.30 -10.76
CA ALA A 70 13.33 10.04 -9.50
C ALA A 70 11.94 9.91 -8.87
N GLY A 71 10.87 9.93 -9.68
CA GLY A 71 9.50 9.68 -9.20
C GLY A 71 9.30 8.26 -8.67
N HIS A 72 9.91 7.27 -9.32
CA HIS A 72 9.95 5.90 -8.82
C HIS A 72 10.75 5.76 -7.53
N ALA A 73 11.92 6.41 -7.44
CA ALA A 73 12.73 6.40 -6.23
C ALA A 73 12.01 7.08 -5.06
N LEU A 74 11.34 8.21 -5.33
CA LEU A 74 10.50 8.91 -4.35
C LEU A 74 9.34 8.02 -3.91
N ALA A 75 8.57 7.45 -4.84
CA ALA A 75 7.44 6.58 -4.52
C ALA A 75 7.88 5.33 -3.74
N ALA A 76 9.00 4.71 -4.12
CA ALA A 76 9.57 3.58 -3.40
C ALA A 76 10.04 3.96 -1.99
N GLN A 77 10.68 5.12 -1.81
CA GLN A 77 11.08 5.63 -0.49
C GLN A 77 9.89 6.03 0.38
N TRP A 78 8.85 6.64 -0.20
CA TRP A 78 7.66 7.10 0.54
C TRP A 78 6.72 5.96 0.92
N LEU A 79 6.51 5.02 0.01
CA LEU A 79 5.66 3.87 0.25
C LEU A 79 6.41 2.75 0.99
N GLU A 80 7.73 2.91 1.19
CA GLU A 80 8.66 1.84 1.56
C GLU A 80 8.27 0.55 0.84
N LEU A 81 7.98 0.64 -0.47
CA LEU A 81 7.45 -0.48 -1.25
C LEU A 81 8.38 -1.66 -0.98
N PRO A 82 7.91 -2.66 -0.24
CA PRO A 82 8.79 -3.71 0.20
C PRO A 82 9.32 -4.42 -1.06
N PRO A 83 10.57 -4.91 -1.04
CA PRO A 83 11.07 -5.76 -2.11
C PRO A 83 10.18 -7.01 -2.27
N ASP A 84 9.45 -7.35 -1.21
CA ASP A 84 8.61 -8.50 -1.13
C ASP A 84 7.18 -8.17 -1.55
N TRP A 85 6.71 -8.96 -2.50
CA TRP A 85 5.37 -8.90 -3.03
C TRP A 85 4.74 -10.27 -2.86
N ALA A 86 3.53 -10.31 -2.33
CA ALA A 86 2.74 -11.53 -2.27
C ALA A 86 1.84 -11.58 -3.50
N ALA A 87 2.23 -12.34 -4.51
CA ALA A 87 1.40 -12.62 -5.67
C ALA A 87 0.93 -14.08 -5.64
N VAL A 88 -0.38 -14.29 -5.61
CA VAL A 88 -1.00 -15.62 -5.57
C VAL A 88 -2.00 -15.76 -6.72
N GLN A 89 -1.85 -16.86 -7.45
CA GLN A 89 -2.80 -17.34 -8.44
C GLN A 89 -3.63 -18.47 -7.83
N ALA A 90 -4.93 -18.42 -8.04
CA ALA A 90 -5.88 -19.47 -7.66
C ALA A 90 -6.65 -19.96 -8.89
N ARG A 91 -6.63 -21.28 -9.13
CA ARG A 91 -7.27 -21.91 -10.28
C ARG A 91 -8.26 -23.00 -9.81
N PRO A 92 -9.56 -22.87 -10.11
CA PRO A 92 -10.57 -23.83 -9.65
C PRO A 92 -10.56 -25.16 -10.44
N GLY A 93 -10.03 -25.17 -11.66
CA GLY A 93 -9.93 -26.38 -12.47
C GLY A 93 -9.43 -26.11 -13.90
N PRO A 94 -9.16 -27.16 -14.69
CA PRO A 94 -8.78 -27.03 -16.10
C PRO A 94 -9.92 -26.40 -16.92
N GLY A 95 -9.58 -25.48 -17.82
CA GLY A 95 -10.56 -24.76 -18.65
C GLY A 95 -11.33 -23.64 -17.95
N MET A 96 -11.09 -23.39 -16.66
CA MET A 96 -11.71 -22.31 -15.90
C MET A 96 -10.77 -21.12 -15.71
N PRO A 97 -11.28 -19.88 -15.61
CA PRO A 97 -10.43 -18.70 -15.46
C PRO A 97 -9.71 -18.71 -14.11
N ALA A 98 -8.39 -18.48 -14.14
CA ALA A 98 -7.58 -18.31 -12.94
C ALA A 98 -7.72 -16.89 -12.38
N ARG A 99 -7.68 -16.77 -11.05
CA ARG A 99 -7.71 -15.49 -10.33
C ARG A 99 -6.33 -15.15 -9.81
N HIS A 100 -5.95 -13.88 -10.00
CA HIS A 100 -4.66 -13.35 -9.59
C HIS A 100 -4.90 -12.30 -8.53
N THR A 101 -4.13 -12.33 -7.45
CA THR A 101 -4.11 -11.26 -6.46
C THR A 101 -2.66 -10.93 -6.14
N ILE A 102 -2.32 -9.65 -6.25
CA ILE A 102 -0.99 -9.12 -5.99
C ILE A 102 -1.15 -8.13 -4.85
N LEU A 103 -0.34 -8.29 -3.80
CA LEU A 103 -0.28 -7.41 -2.66
C LEU A 103 1.18 -7.00 -2.45
N SER A 104 1.42 -5.71 -2.18
CA SER A 104 2.69 -5.28 -1.60
C SER A 104 2.68 -5.65 -0.10
N SER A 105 3.61 -6.48 0.34
CA SER A 105 3.62 -7.00 1.71
C SER A 105 4.47 -6.14 2.64
N GLY A 106 3.85 -5.32 3.48
CA GLY A 106 4.54 -4.37 4.36
C GLY A 106 4.22 -2.90 4.07
N ALA A 107 3.47 -2.62 3.01
CA ALA A 107 3.00 -1.29 2.70
C ALA A 107 1.96 -0.82 3.74
N GLY A 108 2.35 0.14 4.59
CA GLY A 108 1.44 0.94 5.39
C GLY A 108 1.28 0.57 6.86
N HIS A 109 1.95 -0.48 7.37
CA HIS A 109 1.93 -0.73 8.82
C HIS A 109 3.06 0.04 9.50
N ALA A 110 2.74 1.24 10.00
CA ALA A 110 3.49 1.84 11.10
C ALA A 110 2.79 1.40 12.40
N SER A 111 3.53 0.72 13.28
CA SER A 111 3.04 0.23 14.56
C SER A 111 2.78 1.38 15.55
N SER A 112 3.30 2.57 15.27
CA SER A 112 3.09 3.77 16.07
C SER A 112 3.21 5.07 15.25
N PRO A 113 2.60 6.17 15.72
CA PRO A 113 2.81 7.50 15.15
C PRO A 113 4.29 7.93 15.13
N ALA A 114 5.08 7.52 16.12
CA ALA A 114 6.51 7.81 16.19
C ALA A 114 7.29 7.13 15.05
N GLU A 115 6.92 5.89 14.72
CA GLU A 115 7.49 5.15 13.59
C GLU A 115 7.12 5.84 12.27
N THR A 116 5.87 6.28 12.11
CA THR A 116 5.45 7.09 10.95
C THR A 116 6.28 8.37 10.82
N GLN A 117 6.48 9.10 11.92
CA GLN A 117 7.27 10.33 11.93
C GLN A 117 8.74 10.08 11.56
N GLN A 118 9.35 9.03 12.11
CA GLN A 118 10.73 8.65 11.79
C GLN A 118 10.88 8.25 10.31
N ARG A 119 9.88 7.58 9.73
CA ARG A 119 9.85 7.23 8.30
C ARG A 119 9.76 8.47 7.41
N VAL A 120 8.85 9.40 7.73
CA VAL A 120 8.70 10.68 7.00
C VAL A 120 10.01 11.48 7.05
N GLN A 121 10.68 11.53 8.20
CA GLN A 121 11.97 12.22 8.37
C GLN A 121 13.11 11.60 7.55
N ARG A 122 13.10 10.29 7.32
CA ARG A 122 14.15 9.56 6.59
C ARG A 122 13.99 9.59 5.07
N SER A 123 12.85 10.03 4.53
CA SER A 123 12.65 10.14 3.08
C SER A 123 13.51 11.27 2.52
N ALA A 124 14.67 10.90 1.95
CA ALA A 124 15.65 11.82 1.39
C ALA A 124 15.05 12.68 0.27
N LEU A 125 14.40 12.02 -0.72
CA LEU A 125 13.79 12.70 -1.86
C LEU A 125 12.47 13.42 -1.53
N GLY A 126 11.77 13.00 -0.47
CA GLY A 126 10.45 13.53 -0.14
C GLY A 126 10.48 14.75 0.77
N TRP A 127 11.35 14.75 1.80
CA TRP A 127 11.33 15.78 2.84
C TRP A 127 12.71 16.17 3.37
N ALA A 128 13.67 15.24 3.47
CA ALA A 128 14.93 15.55 4.15
C ALA A 128 15.78 16.58 3.40
N ASP A 129 15.87 16.49 2.07
CA ASP A 129 16.64 17.45 1.27
C ASP A 129 16.02 18.85 1.30
N SER A 130 14.70 18.94 1.14
CA SER A 130 13.93 20.18 1.27
C SER A 130 14.06 20.78 2.66
N ALA A 131 13.95 19.96 3.72
CA ALA A 131 14.13 20.40 5.09
C ALA A 131 15.56 20.90 5.35
N ALA A 132 16.57 20.18 4.84
CA ALA A 132 17.97 20.59 4.97
C ALA A 132 18.25 21.90 4.21
N MET A 133 17.67 22.09 3.02
CA MET A 133 17.76 23.35 2.27
C MET A 133 17.11 24.50 3.05
N SER A 134 15.88 24.32 3.54
CA SER A 134 15.18 25.34 4.31
C SER A 134 15.91 25.70 5.60
N LEU A 135 16.47 24.71 6.32
CA LEU A 135 17.26 24.97 7.53
C LEU A 135 18.56 25.71 7.24
N ARG A 136 19.25 25.40 6.13
CA ARG A 136 20.43 26.16 5.70
C ARG A 136 20.07 27.61 5.36
N GLN A 137 18.97 27.83 4.66
CA GLN A 137 18.49 29.17 4.33
C GLN A 137 18.09 29.96 5.57
N ALA A 138 17.38 29.34 6.52
CA ALA A 138 17.00 29.99 7.79
C ALA A 138 18.23 30.42 8.60
N ARG A 139 19.27 29.57 8.69
CA ARG A 139 20.53 29.92 9.35
C ARG A 139 21.26 31.06 8.64
N GLY A 140 21.32 31.04 7.31
CA GLY A 140 21.93 32.12 6.54
C GLY A 140 21.19 33.46 6.73
N LEU A 141 19.86 33.43 6.83
CA LEU A 141 19.05 34.61 7.14
C LEU A 141 19.29 35.10 8.58
N ASP A 142 19.36 34.20 9.55
CA ASP A 142 19.65 34.54 10.95
C ASP A 142 21.00 35.27 11.08
N GLU A 143 22.03 34.78 10.39
CA GLU A 143 23.36 35.40 10.35
C GLU A 143 23.32 36.78 9.65
N ALA A 144 22.64 36.88 8.50
CA ALA A 144 22.55 38.12 7.76
C ALA A 144 21.77 39.22 8.52
N LEU A 145 20.74 38.83 9.28
CA LEU A 145 19.90 39.73 10.06
C LEU A 145 20.48 40.02 11.45
N ALA A 146 21.44 39.24 11.95
CA ALA A 146 21.99 39.40 13.30
C ALA A 146 22.53 40.81 13.60
N GLY A 147 23.12 41.46 12.59
CA GLY A 147 23.60 42.84 12.69
C GLY A 147 22.46 43.86 12.68
N LEU A 148 21.43 43.62 11.87
CA LEU A 148 20.26 44.48 11.78
C LEU A 148 19.43 44.40 13.08
N ASP A 149 19.21 43.21 13.63
CA ASP A 149 18.40 43.00 14.83
C ASP A 149 19.13 43.28 16.15
N ALA A 150 20.42 43.63 16.11
CA ALA A 150 21.21 43.93 17.30
C ALA A 150 20.60 45.02 18.20
N PRO A 151 20.08 46.15 17.68
CA PRO A 151 19.41 47.18 18.49
C PRO A 151 18.06 46.73 19.08
N TRP A 152 17.44 45.70 18.49
CA TRP A 152 16.12 45.18 18.88
C TRP A 152 16.19 43.87 19.67
N GLY A 153 17.34 43.56 20.24
CA GLY A 153 17.52 42.44 21.17
C GLY A 153 17.81 41.09 20.50
N ARG A 154 18.24 41.05 19.23
CA ARG A 154 18.63 39.85 18.48
C ARG A 154 17.54 38.75 18.51
N ARG A 155 16.40 39.01 17.87
CA ARG A 155 15.43 37.93 17.65
C ARG A 155 16.03 36.92 16.66
N ARG A 156 16.20 35.68 17.11
CA ARG A 156 16.63 34.61 16.24
C ARG A 156 15.48 34.12 15.37
N VAL A 157 15.77 33.74 14.13
CA VAL A 157 14.82 33.03 13.28
C VAL A 157 14.49 31.69 13.94
N SER A 158 13.22 31.48 14.34
CA SER A 158 12.80 30.20 14.88
C SER A 158 12.78 29.15 13.76
N THR A 159 13.63 28.14 13.88
CA THR A 159 13.59 26.96 13.01
C THR A 159 12.60 25.91 13.51
N ASP A 160 12.08 26.09 14.71
CA ASP A 160 11.14 25.17 15.36
C ASP A 160 9.72 25.70 15.22
N TRP A 161 9.16 25.47 14.03
CA TRP A 161 7.78 25.82 13.71
C TRP A 161 6.78 24.73 14.14
N LEU A 162 7.27 23.56 14.58
CA LEU A 162 6.47 22.38 14.92
C LEU A 162 6.13 22.30 16.41
N SER A 163 7.03 22.72 17.30
CA SER A 163 6.76 22.74 18.75
C SER A 163 5.46 23.45 19.15
N PRO A 164 5.04 24.57 18.52
CA PRO A 164 3.76 25.20 18.83
C PRO A 164 2.52 24.35 18.54
N TRP A 165 2.66 23.29 17.73
CA TRP A 165 1.58 22.39 17.32
C TRP A 165 1.67 21.01 17.98
N ALA A 166 2.61 20.81 18.91
CA ALA A 166 2.86 19.52 19.53
C ALA A 166 1.65 19.01 20.34
N ASP A 167 0.87 19.92 20.91
CA ASP A 167 -0.38 19.65 21.61
C ASP A 167 -1.47 19.06 20.69
N VAL A 168 -1.60 19.59 19.47
CA VAL A 168 -2.54 19.10 18.45
C VAL A 168 -2.13 17.70 17.96
N ALA A 169 -0.84 17.48 17.75
CA ALA A 169 -0.31 16.17 17.33
C ALA A 169 -0.53 15.09 18.41
N MET A 170 -0.29 15.41 19.69
CA MET A 170 -0.51 14.50 20.82
C MET A 170 -2.01 14.23 21.06
N ALA A 171 -2.87 15.24 20.90
CA ALA A 171 -4.32 15.09 21.02
C ALA A 171 -4.94 14.23 19.90
N ALA A 172 -4.30 14.19 18.72
CA ALA A 172 -4.67 13.27 17.64
C ALA A 172 -4.22 11.83 17.95
N ALA A 173 -2.99 11.65 18.47
CA ALA A 173 -2.46 10.34 18.85
C ALA A 173 -3.28 9.67 19.97
N ASN A 174 -3.67 10.43 21.00
CA ASN A 174 -4.46 9.91 22.12
C ASN A 174 -5.89 9.50 21.72
N ARG A 175 -6.45 10.04 20.63
CA ARG A 175 -7.77 9.63 20.11
C ARG A 175 -7.72 8.33 19.31
N GLY A 176 -6.56 7.91 18.81
CA GLY A 176 -6.37 6.65 18.08
C GLY A 176 -6.04 5.44 18.97
N GLY A 177 -5.58 5.67 20.20
CA GLY A 177 -5.14 4.62 21.14
C GLY A 177 -6.21 4.11 22.12
N GLY A 178 -7.45 4.60 22.03
CA GLY A 178 -8.56 4.14 22.85
C GLY A 178 -9.28 2.93 22.25
N ARG A 179 -8.68 1.74 22.34
CA ARG A 179 -9.40 0.45 22.31
C ARG A 179 -8.87 -0.46 23.40
#